data_AF-A0A2J6WYX8-F1
#
_entry.id   AF-A0A2J6WYX8-F1
#
_cell.length_a   1.000
_cell.length_b   1.000
_cell.length_c   1.000
_cell.angle_alpha   90.00
_cell.angle_beta   90.00
_cell.angle_gamma   90.00
#
_symmetry.space_group_name_H-M   'P 1'
#
loop_
_entity.id
_entity.type
_entity.pdbx_description
1 polymer ?
#
loop_
_entity_poly.entity_id
_entity_poly.type
_entity_poly.pdbx_seq_one_letter_code
_entity_poly.pdbx_strand_id
1 'polypeptide(L)'
;KLTAQLGVHRWPQQGCFWRRSVYEHVGGVDRSLRFCMDRDLFIRLSIAGPSRRIPGPPLGDFRLHEEAKTATLQAVWQREHALLRRRYGQSLAPHDYARLRILWWLWQKHASLRQRLYRHFGFEC
;
A
#
# COMPACT_ATOMS: atom_id res chain seq x y z
N LYS A 1 -2.68 7.13 -6.59
CA LYS A 1 -4.00 6.93 -7.27
C LYS A 1 -4.22 5.47 -7.73
N LEU A 2 -3.28 4.84 -8.43
CA LEU A 2 -3.42 3.45 -8.95
C LEU A 2 -3.72 2.37 -7.89
N THR A 3 -3.07 2.45 -6.72
CA THR A 3 -3.24 1.48 -5.59
C THR A 3 -4.61 1.56 -4.91
N ALA A 4 -5.25 2.73 -4.95
CA ALA A 4 -6.62 2.90 -4.48
C ALA A 4 -7.61 2.27 -5.47
N GLN A 5 -7.37 2.46 -6.77
CA GLN A 5 -8.21 1.94 -7.86
C GLN A 5 -8.15 0.42 -7.98
N LEU A 6 -6.95 -0.18 -7.91
CA LEU A 6 -6.77 -1.63 -8.02
C LEU A 6 -7.18 -2.41 -6.77
N GLY A 7 -7.50 -1.73 -5.66
CA GLY A 7 -7.75 -2.41 -4.39
C GLY A 7 -6.50 -3.00 -3.73
N VAL A 8 -5.37 -3.05 -4.45
CA VAL A 8 -4.15 -3.68 -3.97
C VAL A 8 -3.08 -2.64 -3.65
N HIS A 9 -2.55 -2.73 -2.44
CA HIS A 9 -1.40 -1.94 -2.00
C HIS A 9 -0.38 -2.88 -1.36
N ARG A 10 0.91 -2.61 -1.62
CA ARG A 10 2.06 -3.28 -0.98
C ARG A 10 2.96 -2.27 -0.32
N TRP A 11 2.37 -1.22 0.24
CA TRP A 11 3.15 -0.26 0.98
C TRP A 11 3.70 -0.96 2.23
N PRO A 12 5.02 -0.89 2.47
CA PRO A 12 5.61 -1.50 3.65
C PRO A 12 5.12 -0.70 4.86
N GLN A 13 4.04 -1.17 5.51
CA GLN A 13 3.48 -0.50 6.69
C GLN A 13 4.58 -0.20 7.71
N GLN A 14 5.45 -1.18 7.92
CA GLN A 14 6.63 -1.09 8.76
C GLN A 14 7.80 -0.61 7.90
N GLY A 15 8.47 0.46 8.33
CA GLY A 15 9.58 1.06 7.60
C GLY A 15 9.18 2.18 6.61
N CYS A 16 7.93 2.67 6.66
CA CYS A 16 7.57 3.93 5.99
C CYS A 16 7.87 5.13 6.89
N PHE A 17 8.39 6.19 6.28
CA PHE A 17 8.66 7.47 6.94
C PHE A 17 8.01 8.60 6.15
N TRP A 18 7.59 9.65 6.86
CA TRP A 18 7.02 10.86 6.26
C TRP A 18 7.39 12.08 7.10
N ARG A 19 7.37 13.26 6.47
CA ARG A 19 7.58 14.52 7.17
C ARG A 19 6.36 14.82 8.04
N ARG A 20 6.61 15.27 9.28
CA ARG A 20 5.55 15.68 10.21
C ARG A 20 4.61 16.73 9.61
N SER A 21 5.16 17.73 8.93
CA SER A 21 4.37 18.79 8.30
C SER A 21 3.37 18.25 7.27
N VAL A 22 3.74 17.22 6.49
CA VAL A 22 2.84 16.60 5.52
C VAL A 22 1.78 15.76 6.23
N TYR A 23 2.13 15.07 7.31
CA TYR A 23 1.17 14.31 8.12
C TYR A 23 0.09 15.20 8.72
N GLU A 24 0.48 16.33 9.31
CA GLU A 24 -0.43 17.32 9.87
C GLU A 24 -1.28 17.95 8.76
N HIS A 25 -0.67 18.30 7.62
CA HIS A 25 -1.36 18.87 6.47
C HIS A 25 -2.46 17.95 5.91
N VAL A 26 -2.22 16.64 5.84
CA VAL A 26 -3.24 15.70 5.35
C VAL A 26 -4.28 15.33 6.42
N GLY A 27 -4.12 15.77 7.66
CA GLY A 27 -5.04 15.51 8.78
C GLY A 27 -4.74 14.25 9.61
N GLY A 28 -3.56 13.65 9.46
CA GLY A 28 -3.12 12.52 10.28
C GLY A 28 -3.95 11.24 10.11
N VAL A 29 -3.89 10.31 11.07
CA VAL A 29 -4.63 9.03 11.01
C VAL A 29 -6.12 9.27 11.27
N ASP A 30 -6.99 8.73 10.40
CA ASP A 30 -8.44 8.70 10.61
C ASP A 30 -8.78 7.65 11.67
N ARG A 31 -9.12 8.12 12.88
CA ARG A 31 -9.43 7.26 14.04
C ARG A 31 -10.78 6.56 13.95
N SER A 32 -11.61 6.89 12.96
CA SER A 32 -12.86 6.17 12.70
C SER A 32 -12.63 4.80 12.05
N LEU A 33 -11.45 4.58 11.44
CA LEU A 33 -11.04 3.33 10.83
C LEU A 33 -10.32 2.45 11.86
N ARG A 34 -10.66 1.16 11.89
CA ARG A 34 -10.10 0.16 12.82
C ARG A 34 -9.06 -0.73 12.14
N PHE A 35 -9.15 -0.91 10.84
CA PHE A 35 -8.29 -1.80 10.06
C PHE A 35 -7.49 -1.06 8.99
N CYS A 36 -8.14 -0.34 8.08
CA CYS A 36 -7.50 0.26 6.90
C CYS A 36 -6.97 1.68 7.13
N MET A 37 -6.69 2.04 8.38
CA MET A 37 -6.30 3.38 8.82
C MET A 37 -4.99 3.88 8.18
N ASP A 38 -4.02 2.99 8.03
CA ASP A 38 -2.74 3.19 7.38
C ASP A 38 -2.89 3.36 5.87
N ARG A 39 -3.75 2.55 5.25
CA ARG A 39 -4.02 2.61 3.81
C ARG A 39 -4.65 3.96 3.44
N ASP A 40 -5.63 4.42 4.23
CA ASP A 40 -6.24 5.74 4.08
C ASP A 40 -5.19 6.85 4.17
N LEU A 41 -4.36 6.82 5.22
CA LEU A 41 -3.27 7.79 5.41
C LEU A 41 -2.31 7.80 4.23
N PHE A 42 -1.83 6.65 3.77
CA PHE A 42 -0.89 6.56 2.67
C PHE A 42 -1.48 7.03 1.33
N ILE A 43 -2.78 6.82 1.09
CA ILE A 43 -3.44 7.40 -0.08
C ILE A 43 -3.36 8.92 -0.01
N ARG A 44 -3.71 9.53 1.13
CA ARG A 44 -3.66 10.98 1.32
C ARG A 44 -2.23 11.53 1.21
N LEU A 45 -1.25 10.89 1.84
CA LEU A 45 0.17 11.25 1.71
C LEU A 45 0.66 11.18 0.26
N SER A 46 0.25 10.17 -0.51
CA SER A 46 0.62 10.03 -1.93
C SER A 46 -0.02 11.07 -2.85
N ILE A 47 -1.10 11.69 -2.41
CA ILE A 47 -1.74 12.81 -3.12
C ILE A 47 -1.04 14.12 -2.77
N ALA A 48 -0.63 14.29 -1.51
CA ALA A 48 0.04 15.49 -1.04
C ALA A 48 1.47 15.66 -1.56
N GLY A 49 2.14 14.58 -1.98
CA GLY A 49 3.49 14.68 -2.54
C GLY A 49 4.05 13.37 -3.08
N PRO A 50 5.22 13.44 -3.74
CA PRO A 50 5.91 12.28 -4.26
C PRO A 50 6.43 11.39 -3.13
N SER A 51 6.38 10.07 -3.33
CA SER A 51 6.99 9.08 -2.46
C SER A 51 8.15 8.37 -3.17
N ARG A 52 9.16 7.97 -2.40
CA ARG A 52 10.33 7.22 -2.90
C ARG A 52 10.57 6.01 -2.02
N ARG A 53 11.05 4.92 -2.64
CA ARG A 53 11.55 3.75 -1.92
C ARG A 53 12.89 4.10 -1.26
N ILE A 54 13.09 3.68 -0.02
CA ILE A 54 14.40 3.70 0.63
C ILE A 54 15.23 2.53 0.07
N PRO A 55 16.43 2.77 -0.49
CA PRO A 55 17.32 1.69 -0.95
C PRO A 55 17.78 0.82 0.23
N GLY A 56 18.35 -0.35 -0.05
CA GLY A 56 18.73 -1.28 1.01
C GLY A 56 17.72 -2.39 1.36
N PRO A 57 18.05 -3.17 2.40
CA PRO A 57 17.22 -4.27 2.89
C PRO A 57 15.91 -3.76 3.51
N PRO A 58 14.91 -4.65 3.71
CA PRO A 58 13.67 -4.28 4.40
C PRO A 58 13.94 -3.69 5.78
N LEU A 59 13.36 -2.52 6.06
CA LEU A 59 13.52 -1.82 7.34
C LEU A 59 12.54 -2.32 8.43
N GLY A 60 11.63 -3.22 8.07
CA GLY A 60 10.63 -3.76 8.97
C GLY A 60 10.05 -5.06 8.45
N ASP A 61 9.56 -5.87 9.37
CA ASP A 61 8.90 -7.14 9.10
C ASP A 61 7.71 -7.33 10.05
N PHE A 62 6.71 -8.10 9.64
CA PHE A 62 5.52 -8.38 10.43
C PHE A 62 5.41 -9.86 10.76
N ARG A 63 4.91 -10.12 11.96
CA ARG A 63 4.52 -11.47 12.37
C ARG A 63 3.02 -11.63 12.16
N LEU A 64 2.63 -12.67 11.44
CA LEU A 64 1.25 -13.13 11.42
C LEU A 64 1.04 -14.10 12.59
N HIS A 65 0.00 -13.86 13.39
CA HIS A 65 -0.42 -14.72 14.49
C HIS A 65 -1.96 -14.69 14.60
N GLU A 66 -2.54 -15.63 15.34
CA GLU A 66 -3.99 -15.84 15.37
C GLU A 66 -4.78 -14.65 15.93
N GLU A 67 -4.18 -13.90 16.84
CA GLU A 67 -4.78 -12.69 17.42
C GLU A 67 -4.57 -11.44 16.55
N ALA A 68 -3.80 -11.54 15.46
CA ALA A 68 -3.55 -10.40 14.61
C ALA A 68 -4.86 -9.86 14.02
N LYS A 69 -4.95 -8.53 13.83
CA LYS A 69 -6.12 -7.90 13.20
C LYS A 69 -6.49 -8.59 11.88
N THR A 70 -5.49 -8.97 11.08
CA THR A 70 -5.67 -9.69 9.81
C THR A 70 -6.41 -11.02 9.97
N ALA A 71 -6.21 -11.73 11.08
CA ALA A 71 -6.90 -12.98 11.39
C ALA A 71 -8.28 -12.75 12.02
N THR A 72 -8.47 -11.70 12.82
CA THR A 72 -9.68 -11.52 13.65
C THR A 72 -10.71 -10.53 13.10
N LEU A 73 -10.31 -9.59 12.24
CA LEU A 73 -11.15 -8.45 11.82
C LEU A 73 -11.46 -8.44 10.31
N GLN A 74 -11.57 -9.61 9.68
CA GLN A 74 -11.86 -9.68 8.23
C GLN A 74 -13.12 -8.94 7.81
N ALA A 75 -14.22 -9.06 8.55
CA ALA A 75 -15.48 -8.36 8.22
C ALA A 75 -15.32 -6.83 8.26
N VAL A 76 -14.54 -6.32 9.20
CA VAL A 76 -14.22 -4.89 9.33
C VAL A 76 -13.33 -4.45 8.16
N TRP A 77 -12.31 -5.26 7.83
CA TRP A 77 -11.46 -5.02 6.67
C TRP A 77 -12.28 -4.89 5.39
N GLN A 78 -13.20 -5.81 5.10
CA GLN A 78 -14.03 -5.77 3.89
C GLN A 78 -14.85 -4.48 3.80
N ARG A 79 -15.49 -4.09 4.90
CA ARG A 79 -16.31 -2.87 4.98
C ARG A 79 -15.47 -1.61 4.75
N GLU A 80 -14.36 -1.49 5.46
CA GLU A 80 -13.47 -0.33 5.33
C GLU A 80 -12.77 -0.31 3.97
N HIS A 81 -12.40 -1.47 3.41
CA HIS A 81 -11.86 -1.57 2.07
C HIS A 81 -12.84 -1.05 1.02
N ALA A 82 -14.11 -1.46 1.11
CA ALA A 82 -15.17 -0.98 0.22
C ALA A 82 -15.38 0.53 0.39
N LEU A 83 -15.34 1.04 1.61
CA LEU A 83 -15.42 2.47 1.91
C LEU A 83 -14.28 3.24 1.25
N LEU A 84 -13.02 2.81 1.43
CA LEU A 84 -11.87 3.46 0.81
C LEU A 84 -11.90 3.39 -0.71
N ARG A 85 -12.40 2.28 -1.28
CA ARG A 85 -12.61 2.16 -2.72
C ARG A 85 -13.66 3.15 -3.22
N ARG A 86 -14.74 3.40 -2.46
CA ARG A 86 -15.73 4.43 -2.80
C ARG A 86 -15.17 5.85 -2.64
N ARG A 87 -14.37 6.10 -1.60
CA ARG A 87 -13.78 7.42 -1.29
C ARG A 87 -12.71 7.84 -2.30
N TYR A 88 -11.89 6.90 -2.75
CA TYR A 88 -10.69 7.19 -3.56
C TYR A 88 -10.64 6.50 -4.92
N GLY A 89 -11.48 5.50 -5.15
CA GLY A 89 -11.59 4.85 -6.45
C GLY A 89 -12.28 5.77 -7.43
N GLN A 90 -11.62 6.06 -8.55
CA GLN A 90 -12.32 6.60 -9.72
C GLN A 90 -13.00 5.44 -10.46
N SER A 91 -14.13 5.72 -11.10
CA SER A 91 -14.80 4.76 -11.97
C SER A 91 -13.91 4.50 -13.18
N LEU A 92 -13.08 3.46 -13.11
CA LEU A 92 -12.30 3.00 -14.26
C LEU A 92 -13.22 2.17 -15.15
N ALA A 93 -13.14 2.39 -16.46
CA ALA A 93 -13.81 1.50 -17.39
C ALA A 93 -13.25 0.06 -17.24
N PRO A 94 -14.08 -0.99 -17.41
CA PRO A 94 -13.66 -2.37 -17.13
C PRO A 94 -12.40 -2.81 -17.89
N HIS A 95 -12.20 -2.31 -19.11
CA HIS A 95 -11.03 -2.61 -19.93
C HIS A 95 -9.75 -1.97 -19.38
N ASP A 96 -9.81 -0.75 -18.88
CA ASP A 96 -8.66 -0.07 -18.27
C ASP A 96 -8.27 -0.73 -16.95
N TYR A 97 -9.25 -1.17 -16.17
CA TYR A 97 -9.00 -1.96 -14.97
C TYR A 97 -8.23 -3.24 -15.27
N ALA A 98 -8.65 -4.02 -16.28
CA ALA A 98 -7.98 -5.25 -16.68
C ALA A 98 -6.53 -4.99 -17.14
N ARG A 99 -6.31 -3.96 -17.97
CA ARG A 99 -4.99 -3.56 -18.45
C ARG A 99 -4.05 -3.15 -17.31
N LEU A 100 -4.52 -2.28 -16.41
CA LEU A 100 -3.74 -1.84 -15.25
C LEU A 100 -3.37 -3.00 -14.33
N ARG A 101 -4.27 -3.97 -14.17
CA ARG A 101 -4.02 -5.17 -13.36
C ARG A 101 -2.96 -6.09 -13.97
N ILE A 102 -2.96 -6.24 -15.30
CA ILE A 102 -1.92 -6.98 -16.03
C ILE A 102 -0.57 -6.27 -15.91
N LEU A 103 -0.52 -4.96 -16.15
CA LEU A 103 0.70 -4.16 -16.02
C LEU A 103 1.27 -4.23 -14.60
N TRP A 104 0.41 -4.16 -13.58
CA TRP A 104 0.80 -4.31 -12.19
C TRP A 104 1.34 -5.71 -11.88
N TRP A 105 0.73 -6.76 -12.42
CA TRP A 105 1.22 -8.14 -12.27
C TRP A 105 2.60 -8.33 -12.91
N LEU A 106 2.78 -7.81 -14.13
CA LEU A 106 4.08 -7.82 -14.83
C LEU A 106 5.15 -7.07 -14.03
N TRP A 107 4.83 -5.86 -13.55
CA TRP A 107 5.73 -5.06 -12.72
C TRP A 107 6.19 -5.80 -11.46
N GLN A 108 5.33 -6.63 -10.87
CA GLN A 108 5.69 -7.42 -9.69
C GLN A 108 6.56 -8.62 -9.97
N LYS A 109 6.38 -9.28 -11.10
CA LYS A 109 7.29 -10.35 -11.55
C LYS A 109 8.71 -9.80 -11.66
N HIS A 110 8.87 -8.56 -12.12
CA HIS A 110 10.18 -7.88 -12.11
C HIS A 110 10.69 -7.57 -10.70
N ALA A 111 9.82 -7.17 -9.77
CA ALA A 111 10.22 -6.91 -8.38
C ALA A 111 10.73 -8.17 -7.66
N SER A 112 10.14 -9.35 -7.90
CA SER A 112 10.61 -10.62 -7.33
C SER A 112 11.93 -11.09 -7.96
N LEU A 113 12.15 -10.81 -9.24
CA LEU A 113 13.44 -10.98 -9.91
C LEU A 113 14.51 -10.07 -9.30
N ARG A 114 14.20 -8.78 -9.08
CA ARG A 114 15.11 -7.83 -8.43
C ARG A 114 15.48 -8.26 -7.01
N GLN A 115 14.52 -8.78 -6.23
CA GLN A 115 14.79 -9.30 -4.89
C GLN A 115 15.62 -10.59 -4.90
N ARG A 116 15.49 -11.42 -5.94
CA ARG A 116 16.35 -12.61 -6.15
C ARG A 116 17.77 -12.19 -6.53
N LEU A 117 17.92 -11.23 -7.45
CA LEU A 117 19.21 -10.69 -7.85
C LEU A 117 19.93 -9.98 -6.70
N TYR A 118 19.23 -9.18 -5.89
CA TYR A 118 19.78 -8.59 -4.68
C TYR A 118 20.25 -9.65 -3.68
N ARG A 119 19.42 -10.67 -3.39
CA ARG A 119 19.79 -11.74 -2.46
C ARG A 119 20.98 -12.58 -2.93
N HIS A 120 21.17 -12.73 -4.24
CA HIS A 120 22.21 -13.59 -4.79
C HIS A 120 23.50 -12.83 -5.16
N PHE A 121 23.38 -11.56 -5.57
CA PHE A 121 24.51 -10.77 -6.10
C PHE A 121 24.71 -9.42 -5.41
N GLY A 122 23.86 -9.00 -4.47
CA GLY A 122 23.98 -7.72 -3.77
C GLY A 122 23.75 -6.47 -4.63
N PHE A 123 23.28 -6.61 -5.87
CA PHE A 123 23.09 -5.47 -6.78
C PHE A 123 21.87 -4.63 -6.43
N GLU A 124 22.08 -3.33 -6.20
CA GLU A 124 21.05 -2.30 -6.08
C GLU A 124 21.00 -1.45 -7.37
N CYS A 125 20.17 -1.85 -8.33
CA CYS A 125 19.53 -0.88 -9.25
C CYS A 125 18.27 -0.37 -8.56
#